data_AF-A0A7K3D8T8-F1
#
_entry.id   AF-A0A7K3D8T8-F1
#
_cell.length_a   1.000
_cell.length_b   1.000
_cell.length_c   1.000
_cell.angle_alpha   90.00
_cell.angle_beta   90.00
_cell.angle_gamma   90.00
#
_symmetry.space_group_name_H-M   'P 1'
#
loop_
_entity.id
_entity.type
_entity.pdbx_description
1 polymer ?
#
loop_
_entity_poly.entity_id
_entity_poly.type
_entity_poly.pdbx_seq_one_letter_code
_entity_poly.pdbx_strand_id
1 'polypeptide(L)' 'GIVAEAMVALVLADAVAEKFGGDSVPETRRNVRSYLDNLQIR' A
#
# COMPACT_ATOMS: atom_id res chain seq x y z
N GLY A 1 17.30 -3.52 -14.51
CA GLY A 1 17.25 -4.10 -13.15
C GLY A 1 16.86 -3.02 -12.17
N ILE A 2 17.84 -2.32 -11.61
CA ILE A 2 17.67 -1.35 -10.51
C ILE A 2 16.71 -0.18 -10.80
N VAL A 3 16.86 0.50 -11.94
CA VAL A 3 16.03 1.68 -12.24
C VAL A 3 14.57 1.30 -12.39
N ALA A 4 14.28 0.17 -13.06
CA ALA A 4 12.91 -0.30 -13.23
C ALA A 4 12.26 -0.64 -11.88
N GLU A 5 12.99 -1.32 -10.98
CA GLU A 5 12.51 -1.66 -9.64
C GLU A 5 12.22 -0.41 -8.81
N ALA A 6 13.11 0.59 -8.85
CA ALA A 6 12.90 1.86 -8.14
C ALA A 6 11.66 2.60 -8.65
N MET A 7 11.47 2.67 -9.97
CA MET A 7 10.30 3.32 -10.56
C MET A 7 9.00 2.59 -10.21
N VAL A 8 9.00 1.25 -10.18
CA VAL A 8 7.83 0.47 -9.76
C VAL A 8 7.54 0.65 -8.27
N ALA A 9 8.57 0.69 -7.42
CA ALA A 9 8.40 0.91 -5.98
C ALA A 9 7.76 2.27 -5.69
N LEU A 10 8.15 3.32 -6.42
CA LEU A 10 7.54 4.66 -6.29
C LEU A 10 6.06 4.64 -6.69
N VAL A 11 5.72 4.05 -7.83
CA VAL A 11 4.33 3.96 -8.30
C VAL A 11 3.46 3.12 -7.35
N LEU A 12 4.00 2.02 -6.83
CA LEU A 12 3.31 1.20 -5.84
C LEU A 12 3.11 1.95 -4.52
N ALA A 13 4.11 2.72 -4.07
CA ALA A 13 4.00 3.52 -2.86
C ALA A 13 2.91 4.58 -3.00
N ASP A 14 2.86 5.30 -4.12
CA ASP A 14 1.81 6.27 -4.41
C ASP A 14 0.42 5.62 -4.45
N ALA A 15 0.29 4.49 -5.16
CA ALA A 15 -1.00 3.79 -5.24
C ALA A 15 -1.48 3.27 -3.87
N VAL A 16 -0.55 2.83 -3.02
CA VAL A 16 -0.85 2.41 -1.64
C VAL A 16 -1.26 3.62 -0.79
N ALA A 17 -0.54 4.73 -0.88
CA ALA A 17 -0.87 5.96 -0.15
C ALA A 17 -2.24 6.52 -0.57
N GLU A 18 -2.56 6.51 -1.87
CA GLU A 18 -3.85 6.96 -2.39
C GLU A 18 -5.00 6.07 -1.93
N LYS A 19 -4.84 4.74 -1.97
CA LYS A 19 -5.91 3.80 -1.61
C LYS A 19 -6.14 3.71 -0.10
N PHE A 20 -5.06 3.64 0.68
CA PHE A 20 -5.15 3.33 2.11
C PHE A 20 -4.96 4.55 3.01
N GLY A 21 -4.41 5.65 2.49
CA GLY A 21 -4.16 6.87 3.24
C GLY A 21 -3.31 6.66 4.50
N GLY A 22 -3.55 7.53 5.48
CA GLY A 22 -2.88 7.52 6.78
C GLY A 22 -1.72 8.50 6.84
N ASP A 23 -1.58 9.16 7.98
CA ASP A 23 -0.55 10.18 8.21
C ASP A 23 0.73 9.57 8.80
N SER A 24 0.74 8.25 9.01
CA SER A 24 1.89 7.51 9.53
C SER A 24 1.92 6.07 9.03
N VAL A 25 3.12 5.50 8.91
CA VAL A 25 3.31 4.10 8.48
C VAL A 25 2.52 3.09 9.33
N PRO A 26 2.46 3.21 10.68
CA PRO A 26 1.63 2.31 11.48
C PRO A 26 0.13 2.38 11.15
N GLU A 27 -0.38 3.57 10.80
CA GLU A 27 -1.77 3.80 10.41
C GLU A 27 -2.07 3.19 9.04
N THR A 28 -1.27 3.48 8.02
CA THR A 28 -1.42 2.88 6.68
C THR A 28 -1.41 1.36 6.76
N ARG A 29 -0.52 0.78 7.57
CA ARG A 29 -0.45 -0.68 7.81
C ARG A 29 -1.75 -1.23 8.42
N ARG A 30 -2.34 -0.52 9.39
CA ARG A 30 -3.62 -0.90 10.00
C ARG A 30 -4.74 -0.86 8.95
N ASN A 31 -4.77 0.16 8.10
CA ASN A 31 -5.77 0.32 7.04
C ASN A 31 -5.69 -0.80 6.00
N VAL A 32 -4.47 -1.16 5.56
CA VAL A 32 -4.23 -2.31 4.66
C VAL A 32 -4.73 -3.61 5.28
N ARG A 33 -4.40 -3.86 6.55
CA ARG A 33 -4.84 -5.08 7.24
C ARG A 33 -6.36 -5.16 7.37
N SER A 34 -7.00 -4.05 7.74
CA SER A 34 -8.47 -3.97 7.79
C SER A 34 -9.09 -4.27 6.43
N TYR A 35 -8.52 -3.74 5.34
CA TYR A 35 -9.00 -4.06 3.99
C TYR A 35 -8.90 -5.56 3.68
N LEU A 36 -7.76 -6.19 3.97
CA LEU A 36 -7.56 -7.63 3.74
C LEU A 36 -8.50 -8.50 4.58
N ASP A 37 -8.73 -8.13 5.85
CA ASP A 37 -9.65 -8.86 6.74
C ASP A 37 -11.12 -8.79 6.26
N ASN A 38 -11.47 -7.76 5.48
CA ASN A 38 -12.81 -7.57 4.91
C ASN A 38 -12.97 -8.17 3.50
N LEU A 39 -11.91 -8.69 2.87
CA LEU A 39 -12.01 -9.34 1.57
C LEU A 39 -12.78 -10.66 1.70
N GLN A 40 -13.87 -10.76 0.95
CA GLN A 40 -14.73 -11.95 0.90
C GLN A 40 -14.13 -13.10 0.08
N ILE A 41 -13.06 -12.83 -0.68
CA ILE A 41 -12.37 -13.81 -1.52
C ILE A 41 -11.07 -14.19 -0.80
N ARG A 42 -10.87 -15.48 -0.56
CA ARG A 42 -9.71 -16.02 0.15
C ARG A 42 -8.92 -16.98 -0.73
#